data_AF-A0A1V6HWF6-F1
#
_entry.id   AF-A0A1V6HWF6-F1
#
_cell.length_a   1.000
_cell.length_b   1.000
_cell.length_c   1.000
_cell.angle_alpha   90.00
_cell.angle_beta   90.00
_cell.angle_gamma   90.00
#
_symmetry.space_group_name_H-M   'P 1'
#
loop_
_entity.id
_entity.type
_entity.pdbx_description
1 polymer ?
#
loop_
_entity_poly.entity_id
_entity_poly.type
_entity_poly.pdbx_seq_one_letter_code
_entity_poly.pdbx_strand_id
1 'polypeptide(L)'
;MITGYNTDVRHGDLVLHVQTEDKGMNNPFIESVIYIGGQVLAAKRSNYAALMAEGKGEQAVASLMEHQHRTIIAAIRAGRFDEKLTAQFGVRPTPRPTTEATVLRPEAAAGPTLDQVILDYLSSESETDQLVLTVEEGGEIEPGVRNQVVVRASTSRSGQPVGGAQVQIKILSTVAEPRIVNAGETDRNGRLEVAIDMPEFARGTAALIISAVSIVGRAEIKSLL
;
A
#
# COMPACT_ATOMS: atom_id res chain seq x y z
N MET A 1 5.30 26.89 -1.98
CA MET A 1 5.31 26.24 -0.65
C MET A 1 3.90 25.71 -0.43
N ILE A 2 3.66 24.42 -0.68
CA ILE A 2 2.33 23.84 -0.50
C ILE A 2 2.15 23.62 1.01
N THR A 3 1.18 24.32 1.60
CA THR A 3 0.80 24.18 3.00
C THR A 3 0.14 22.83 3.23
N GLY A 4 0.59 22.06 4.21
CA GLY A 4 -0.07 20.82 4.62
C GLY A 4 -1.48 21.06 5.18
N TYR A 5 -2.33 20.03 5.17
CA TYR A 5 -3.65 20.06 5.78
C TYR A 5 -3.58 19.52 7.20
N ASN A 6 -4.18 20.22 8.17
CA ASN A 6 -4.29 19.79 9.56
C ASN A 6 -5.74 19.90 10.03
N THR A 7 -6.32 18.80 10.50
CA THR A 7 -7.71 18.76 10.97
C THR A 7 -7.87 17.85 12.19
N ASP A 8 -8.52 18.37 13.23
CA ASP A 8 -9.01 17.56 14.34
C ASP A 8 -10.37 16.93 14.00
N VAL A 9 -10.45 15.61 14.11
CA VAL A 9 -11.66 14.83 13.83
C VAL A 9 -12.15 14.21 15.13
N ARG A 10 -13.36 14.60 15.55
CA ARG A 10 -14.03 13.96 16.70
C ARG A 10 -14.70 12.66 16.27
N HIS A 11 -14.46 11.59 17.01
CA HIS A 11 -15.11 10.29 16.83
C HIS A 11 -15.42 9.67 18.20
N GLY A 12 -16.70 9.66 18.58
CA GLY A 12 -17.11 9.38 19.96
C GLY A 12 -16.58 10.46 20.91
N ASP A 13 -15.89 10.03 21.97
CA ASP A 13 -15.19 10.89 22.93
C ASP A 13 -13.71 11.13 22.56
N LEU A 14 -13.26 10.59 21.43
CA LEU A 14 -11.89 10.73 20.96
C LEU A 14 -11.73 11.90 20.01
N VAL A 15 -10.57 12.55 20.08
CA VAL A 15 -10.11 13.53 19.10
C VAL A 15 -8.89 12.96 18.40
N LEU A 16 -9.00 12.77 17.09
CA LEU A 16 -7.93 12.30 16.21
C LEU A 16 -7.40 13.47 15.42
N HIS A 17 -6.09 13.68 15.41
CA HIS A 17 -5.46 14.74 14.62
C HIS A 17 -4.98 14.17 13.29
N VAL A 18 -5.46 14.70 12.18
CA VAL A 18 -5.04 14.30 10.83
C VAL A 18 -4.14 15.38 10.26
N GLN A 19 -2.92 15.01 9.88
CA GLN A 19 -1.96 15.87 9.18
C GLN A 19 -1.65 15.28 7.81
N THR A 20 -1.75 16.06 6.73
CA THR A 20 -1.40 15.65 5.37
C THR A 20 -0.39 16.63 4.78
N GLU A 21 0.76 16.13 4.33
CA GLU A 21 1.86 16.94 3.79
C GLU A 21 2.38 16.37 2.47
N ASP A 22 2.83 17.28 1.60
CA ASP A 22 3.66 16.94 0.45
C ASP A 22 5.14 16.89 0.87
N LYS A 23 5.83 15.79 0.53
CA LYS A 23 7.27 15.64 0.77
C LYS A 23 8.14 16.24 -0.35
N GLY A 24 7.51 16.87 -1.34
CA GLY A 24 8.11 17.71 -2.36
C GLY A 24 8.65 16.93 -3.56
N MET A 25 9.13 17.68 -4.55
CA MET A 25 9.51 17.16 -5.87
C MET A 25 10.60 16.08 -5.85
N ASN A 26 11.54 16.16 -4.89
CA ASN A 26 12.63 15.17 -4.74
C ASN A 26 12.16 13.86 -4.10
N ASN A 27 10.98 13.87 -3.48
CA ASN A 27 10.37 12.72 -2.82
C ASN A 27 8.86 12.81 -3.06
N PRO A 28 8.37 12.49 -4.28
CA PRO A 28 7.02 12.82 -4.76
C PRO A 28 5.94 11.96 -4.09
N PHE A 29 5.77 12.18 -2.80
CA PHE A 29 4.87 11.47 -1.93
C PHE A 29 4.05 12.46 -1.11
N ILE A 30 2.75 12.20 -1.06
CA ILE A 30 1.86 12.81 -0.10
C ILE A 30 1.74 11.86 1.08
N GLU A 31 2.06 12.35 2.26
CA GLU A 31 1.98 11.60 3.50
C GLU A 31 0.85 12.15 4.36
N SER A 32 -0.02 11.27 4.83
CA SER A 32 -0.99 11.59 5.86
C SER A 32 -0.73 10.77 7.10
N VAL A 33 -0.76 11.41 8.27
CA VAL A 33 -0.58 10.78 9.56
C VAL A 33 -1.78 11.10 10.44
N ILE A 34 -2.31 10.06 11.08
CA ILE A 34 -3.40 10.16 12.06
C ILE A 34 -2.78 9.99 13.44
N TYR A 35 -2.98 10.97 14.31
CA TYR A 35 -2.51 10.94 15.68
C TYR A 35 -3.67 10.85 16.67
N ILE A 36 -3.40 10.25 17.82
CA ILE A 36 -4.25 10.27 19.01
C ILE A 36 -3.35 10.49 20.23
N GLY A 37 -3.62 11.53 21.03
CA GLY A 37 -2.82 11.85 22.22
C GLY A 37 -1.31 12.04 21.94
N GLY A 38 -0.94 12.47 20.73
CA GLY A 38 0.47 12.62 20.30
C GLY A 38 1.14 11.34 19.80
N GLN A 39 0.44 10.20 19.76
CA GLN A 39 0.93 8.94 19.21
C GLN A 39 0.34 8.68 17.81
N VAL A 40 1.10 8.03 16.94
CA VAL A 40 0.64 7.68 15.58
C VAL A 40 -0.30 6.47 15.63
N LEU A 41 -1.52 6.65 15.15
CA LEU A 41 -2.49 5.56 14.95
C LEU A 41 -2.31 4.89 13.59
N ALA A 42 -2.11 5.68 12.54
CA ALA A 42 -1.92 5.20 11.18
C ALA A 42 -1.23 6.25 10.30
N ALA A 43 -0.54 5.79 9.27
CA ALA A 43 -0.02 6.65 8.21
C ALA A 43 -0.42 6.10 6.84
N LYS A 44 -0.68 7.00 5.88
CA LYS A 44 -0.93 6.69 4.47
C LYS A 44 0.06 7.49 3.62
N ARG A 45 0.70 6.82 2.66
CA ARG A 45 1.59 7.47 1.68
C ARG A 45 1.11 7.19 0.27
N SER A 46 1.00 8.23 -0.55
CA SER A 46 0.61 8.13 -1.96
C SER A 46 1.68 8.74 -2.84
N ASN A 47 2.15 7.98 -3.83
CA ASN A 47 3.15 8.43 -4.79
C ASN A 47 2.45 9.21 -5.92
N TYR A 48 3.00 10.37 -6.31
CA TYR A 48 2.48 11.19 -7.41
C TYR A 48 3.49 11.44 -8.54
N ALA A 49 4.59 10.67 -8.60
CA ALA A 49 5.63 10.79 -9.63
C ALA A 49 5.08 10.67 -11.07
N ALA A 50 4.04 9.84 -11.28
CA ALA A 50 3.37 9.72 -12.57
C ALA A 50 2.68 11.02 -12.99
N LEU A 51 2.01 11.71 -12.05
CA LEU A 51 1.37 13.01 -12.31
C LEU A 51 2.41 14.07 -12.71
N MET A 52 3.59 14.03 -12.09
CA MET A 52 4.72 14.88 -12.47
C MET A 52 5.24 14.58 -13.88
N ALA A 53 5.37 13.29 -14.24
CA ALA A 53 5.82 12.87 -15.55
C ALA A 53 4.84 13.25 -16.67
N GLU A 54 3.53 13.30 -16.36
CA GLU A 54 2.46 13.77 -17.24
C GLU A 54 2.38 15.31 -17.35
N GLY A 55 3.25 16.06 -16.68
CA GLY A 55 3.25 17.52 -16.68
C GLY A 55 2.07 18.14 -15.92
N LYS A 56 1.35 17.35 -15.11
CA LYS A 56 0.30 17.85 -14.23
C LYS A 56 0.98 18.56 -13.06
N GLY A 57 0.96 19.89 -13.11
CA GLY A 57 1.69 20.75 -12.16
C GLY A 57 1.15 20.72 -10.72
N GLU A 58 1.65 21.64 -9.90
CA GLU A 58 1.38 21.73 -8.45
C GLU A 58 -0.12 21.67 -8.06
N GLN A 59 -1.03 22.12 -8.95
CA GLN A 59 -2.48 22.02 -8.73
C GLN A 59 -3.00 20.59 -8.65
N ALA A 60 -2.43 19.66 -9.41
CA ALA A 60 -2.83 18.25 -9.36
C ALA A 60 -2.34 17.60 -8.06
N VAL A 61 -1.13 17.96 -7.60
CA VAL A 61 -0.59 17.53 -6.31
C VAL A 61 -1.45 18.06 -5.17
N ALA A 62 -1.80 19.34 -5.19
CA ALA A 62 -2.71 19.94 -4.19
C ALA A 62 -4.09 19.26 -4.17
N SER A 63 -4.68 18.98 -5.34
CA SER A 63 -5.96 18.27 -5.43
C SER A 63 -5.87 16.85 -4.86
N LEU A 64 -4.76 16.14 -5.11
CA LEU A 64 -4.52 14.81 -4.57
C LEU A 64 -4.34 14.86 -3.04
N MET A 65 -3.64 15.88 -2.51
CA MET A 65 -3.49 16.09 -1.07
C MET A 65 -4.84 16.33 -0.39
N GLU A 66 -5.65 17.24 -0.94
CA GLU A 66 -6.98 17.55 -0.42
C GLU A 66 -7.87 16.31 -0.42
N HIS A 67 -7.85 15.57 -1.54
CA HIS A 67 -8.60 14.32 -1.68
C HIS A 67 -8.19 13.31 -0.61
N GLN A 68 -6.88 13.04 -0.47
CA GLN A 68 -6.38 12.10 0.53
C GLN A 68 -6.77 12.51 1.95
N HIS A 69 -6.62 13.79 2.29
CA HIS A 69 -6.96 14.32 3.60
C HIS A 69 -8.45 14.11 3.93
N ARG A 70 -9.35 14.48 3.01
CA ARG A 70 -10.80 14.33 3.18
C ARG A 70 -11.22 12.86 3.30
N THR A 71 -10.62 11.97 2.52
CA THR A 71 -10.89 10.53 2.56
C THR A 71 -10.52 9.93 3.92
N ILE A 72 -9.41 10.37 4.52
CA ILE A 72 -9.01 9.93 5.87
C ILE A 72 -10.00 10.41 6.94
N ILE A 73 -10.43 11.68 6.87
CA ILE A 73 -11.44 12.21 7.80
C ILE A 73 -12.74 11.41 7.70
N ALA A 74 -13.19 11.08 6.49
CA ALA A 74 -14.39 10.29 6.28
C ALA A 74 -14.25 8.87 6.85
N ALA A 75 -13.10 8.22 6.64
CA ALA A 75 -12.82 6.90 7.19
C ALA A 75 -12.80 6.88 8.73
N ILE A 76 -12.27 7.94 9.37
CA ILE A 76 -12.35 8.12 10.82
C ILE A 76 -13.80 8.24 11.27
N ARG A 77 -14.59 9.11 10.64
CA ARG A 77 -16.01 9.30 11.00
C ARG A 77 -16.83 8.01 10.83
N ALA A 78 -16.49 7.19 9.84
CA ALA A 78 -17.12 5.90 9.57
C ALA A 78 -16.65 4.76 10.48
N GLY A 79 -15.73 5.00 11.43
CA GLY A 79 -15.26 3.99 12.38
C GLY A 79 -14.28 2.96 11.81
N ARG A 80 -13.66 3.23 10.65
CA ARG A 80 -12.72 2.28 10.01
C ARG A 80 -11.43 2.06 10.81
N PHE A 81 -11.20 2.85 11.85
CA PHE A 81 -10.03 2.72 12.72
C PHE A 81 -10.37 2.21 14.13
N ASP A 82 -11.62 1.85 14.40
CA ASP A 82 -12.10 1.47 15.75
C ASP A 82 -11.40 0.22 16.28
N GLU A 83 -11.17 -0.77 15.41
CA GLU A 83 -10.41 -1.97 15.75
C GLU A 83 -8.96 -1.64 16.12
N LYS A 84 -8.31 -0.73 15.37
CA LYS A 84 -6.94 -0.29 15.66
C LYS A 84 -6.87 0.53 16.95
N LEU A 85 -7.86 1.39 17.18
CA LEU A 85 -8.00 2.16 18.41
C LEU A 85 -8.14 1.23 19.62
N THR A 86 -8.96 0.20 19.50
CA THR A 86 -9.16 -0.80 20.56
C THR A 86 -7.89 -1.61 20.78
N ALA A 87 -7.25 -2.09 19.70
CA ALA A 87 -6.08 -2.95 19.79
C ALA A 87 -4.81 -2.25 20.30
N GLN A 88 -4.57 -1.00 19.89
CA GLN A 88 -3.33 -0.29 20.22
C GLN A 88 -3.45 0.62 21.43
N PHE A 89 -4.63 1.20 21.68
CA PHE A 89 -4.83 2.20 22.72
C PHE A 89 -5.84 1.74 23.78
N GLY A 90 -6.46 0.57 23.62
CA GLY A 90 -7.47 0.06 24.55
C GLY A 90 -8.75 0.91 24.58
N VAL A 91 -8.92 1.83 23.62
CA VAL A 91 -10.07 2.73 23.57
C VAL A 91 -11.09 2.20 22.58
N ARG A 92 -12.30 1.96 23.07
CA ARG A 92 -13.43 1.59 22.23
C ARG A 92 -14.31 2.81 22.01
N PRO A 93 -14.39 3.34 20.77
CA PRO A 93 -15.34 4.41 20.49
C PRO A 93 -16.76 3.91 20.71
N THR A 94 -17.59 4.70 21.39
CA THR A 94 -19.02 4.41 21.46
C THR A 94 -19.62 4.70 20.08
N PRO A 95 -20.25 3.72 19.41
CA PRO A 95 -20.91 3.98 18.14
C PRO A 95 -22.04 4.98 18.39
N ARG A 96 -21.93 6.17 17.78
CA ARG A 96 -23.04 7.13 17.80
C ARG A 96 -24.10 6.58 16.84
N PRO A 97 -25.37 6.44 17.25
CA PRO A 97 -26.43 6.03 16.34
C PRO A 97 -26.51 7.04 15.18
N THR A 98 -26.53 6.52 13.96
CA THR A 98 -26.63 7.26 12.72
C THR A 98 -28.03 7.88 12.61
N THR A 99 -28.26 9.00 13.28
CA THR A 99 -29.43 9.85 13.06
C THR A 99 -28.97 11.28 12.92
N GLU A 100 -28.54 11.63 11.71
CA GLU A 100 -28.59 13.00 11.20
C GLU A 100 -28.63 12.97 9.66
N ALA A 101 -29.67 12.30 9.16
CA ALA A 101 -30.25 12.63 7.86
C ALA A 101 -31.44 13.56 8.12
N THR A 102 -31.21 14.88 8.24
CA THR A 102 -32.27 15.88 8.03
C THR A 102 -31.68 17.19 7.49
N VAL A 103 -31.67 17.28 6.16
CA VAL A 103 -32.02 18.43 5.30
C VAL A 103 -31.76 19.84 5.83
N LEU A 104 -30.77 20.50 5.23
CA LEU A 104 -30.94 21.84 4.64
C LEU A 104 -30.19 21.87 3.28
N ARG A 105 -30.96 22.06 2.20
CA ARG A 105 -30.51 22.55 0.88
C ARG A 105 -30.99 24.01 0.75
N PRO A 106 -30.57 24.83 -0.24
CA PRO A 106 -29.73 24.54 -1.42
C PRO A 106 -28.59 25.55 -1.65
N GLU A 107 -27.51 25.16 -2.33
CA GLU A 107 -26.84 26.06 -3.28
C GLU A 107 -25.92 25.28 -4.22
N ALA A 108 -25.87 25.75 -5.45
CA ALA A 108 -25.27 25.08 -6.59
C ALA A 108 -23.75 25.00 -6.46
N ALA A 109 -23.21 23.78 -6.49
CA ALA A 109 -21.88 23.52 -7.01
C ALA A 109 -21.97 22.20 -7.78
N ALA A 110 -21.87 22.31 -9.10
CA ALA A 110 -21.72 21.16 -9.98
C ALA A 110 -20.38 20.48 -9.65
N GLY A 111 -20.45 19.45 -8.82
CA GLY A 111 -19.32 18.60 -8.46
C GLY A 111 -19.84 17.22 -8.07
N PRO A 112 -19.09 16.15 -8.36
CA PRO A 112 -19.50 14.80 -7.99
C PRO A 112 -19.68 14.72 -6.47
N THR A 113 -20.82 14.17 -6.07
CA THR A 113 -21.17 13.95 -4.66
C THR A 113 -20.15 13.03 -3.99
N LEU A 114 -19.98 13.14 -2.68
CA LEU A 114 -19.05 12.32 -1.90
C LEU A 114 -19.21 10.82 -2.18
N ASP A 115 -20.45 10.34 -2.32
CA ASP A 115 -20.74 8.94 -2.67
C ASP A 115 -20.32 8.58 -4.09
N GLN A 116 -20.46 9.50 -5.05
CA GLN A 116 -19.94 9.30 -6.42
C GLN A 116 -18.42 9.30 -6.44
N VAL A 117 -17.75 10.16 -5.67
CA VAL A 117 -16.28 10.15 -5.57
C VAL A 117 -15.78 8.91 -4.84
N ILE A 118 -16.51 8.40 -3.85
CA ILE A 118 -16.21 7.12 -3.19
C ILE A 118 -16.42 5.96 -4.16
N LEU A 119 -17.46 5.96 -4.97
CA LEU A 119 -17.70 4.95 -5.99
C LEU A 119 -16.64 5.03 -7.11
N ASP A 120 -16.23 6.22 -7.53
CA ASP A 120 -15.18 6.45 -8.53
C ASP A 120 -13.78 6.14 -7.98
N TYR A 121 -13.56 6.34 -6.67
CA TYR A 121 -12.32 5.95 -5.98
C TYR A 121 -12.26 4.46 -5.66
N LEU A 122 -13.36 3.84 -5.23
CA LEU A 122 -13.44 2.39 -5.08
C LEU A 122 -13.38 1.71 -6.44
N SER A 123 -13.96 2.31 -7.49
CA SER A 123 -13.79 1.85 -8.85
C SER A 123 -12.34 2.06 -9.31
N SER A 124 -11.68 3.16 -8.98
CA SER A 124 -10.30 3.44 -9.43
C SER A 124 -9.18 2.74 -8.63
N GLU A 125 -9.33 2.53 -7.31
CA GLU A 125 -8.50 1.59 -6.53
C GLU A 125 -8.78 0.14 -6.93
N SER A 126 -9.96 -0.17 -7.45
CA SER A 126 -10.26 -1.45 -8.10
C SER A 126 -9.81 -1.49 -9.57
N GLU A 127 -9.48 -0.37 -10.22
CA GLU A 127 -9.05 -0.28 -11.63
C GLU A 127 -7.55 -0.44 -11.79
N THR A 128 -6.76 -0.19 -10.75
CA THR A 128 -5.33 -0.44 -10.84
C THR A 128 -5.08 -1.93 -10.59
N ASP A 129 -4.90 -2.69 -11.67
CA ASP A 129 -4.31 -4.04 -11.57
C ASP A 129 -3.02 -3.90 -10.74
N GLN A 130 -2.91 -4.63 -9.63
CA GLN A 130 -1.69 -4.64 -8.82
C GLN A 130 -0.86 -5.86 -9.19
N LEU A 131 0.46 -5.72 -9.14
CA LEU A 131 1.33 -6.86 -9.31
C LEU A 131 1.17 -7.81 -8.11
N VAL A 132 0.89 -9.08 -8.40
CA VAL A 132 0.84 -10.17 -7.43
C VAL A 132 1.89 -11.18 -7.83
N LEU A 133 2.67 -11.64 -6.85
CA LEU A 133 3.63 -12.71 -7.04
C LEU A 133 3.15 -13.96 -6.33
N THR A 134 3.24 -15.09 -7.03
CA THR A 134 3.00 -16.41 -6.47
C THR A 134 4.25 -17.25 -6.71
N VAL A 135 4.69 -18.00 -5.69
CA VAL A 135 5.71 -19.04 -5.90
C VAL A 135 4.99 -20.33 -6.21
N GLU A 136 5.31 -20.94 -7.34
CA GLU A 136 5.00 -22.34 -7.60
C GLU A 136 6.15 -23.15 -6.98
N GLU A 137 5.86 -23.85 -5.88
CA GLU A 137 6.86 -24.70 -5.19
C GLU A 137 7.33 -25.81 -6.15
N GLY A 138 8.57 -25.67 -6.62
CA GLY A 138 9.24 -26.62 -7.52
C GLY A 138 9.98 -27.75 -6.81
N GLY A 139 9.68 -28.00 -5.52
CA GLY A 139 10.37 -28.96 -4.65
C GLY A 139 10.66 -28.39 -3.26
N GLU A 140 10.96 -29.26 -2.29
CA GLU A 140 11.46 -28.85 -0.97
C GLU A 140 12.74 -28.01 -1.15
N ILE A 141 12.74 -26.78 -0.62
CA ILE A 141 13.91 -25.91 -0.68
C ILE A 141 14.91 -26.40 0.36
N GLU A 142 15.88 -27.19 -0.09
CA GLU A 142 16.92 -27.74 0.77
C GLU A 142 18.12 -26.77 0.88
N PRO A 143 18.59 -26.44 2.10
CA PRO A 143 19.82 -25.68 2.30
C PRO A 143 21.03 -26.42 1.71
N GLY A 144 21.96 -25.69 1.07
CA GLY A 144 23.20 -26.27 0.53
C GLY A 144 23.07 -26.88 -0.87
N VAL A 145 21.86 -26.97 -1.43
CA VAL A 145 21.62 -27.43 -2.82
C VAL A 145 20.99 -26.34 -3.68
N ARG A 146 21.10 -26.53 -4.99
CA ARG A 146 20.52 -25.64 -5.99
C ARG A 146 19.05 -25.98 -6.17
N ASN A 147 18.16 -25.10 -5.71
CA ASN A 147 16.72 -25.29 -5.76
C ASN A 147 16.13 -24.55 -6.95
N GLN A 148 15.15 -25.16 -7.63
CA GLN A 148 14.41 -24.49 -8.70
C GLN A 148 13.19 -23.79 -8.12
N VAL A 149 13.10 -22.48 -8.32
CA VAL A 149 11.97 -21.66 -7.89
C VAL A 149 11.31 -21.06 -9.11
N VAL A 150 10.01 -21.30 -9.22
CA VAL A 150 9.17 -20.74 -10.26
C VAL A 150 8.34 -19.62 -9.65
N VAL A 151 8.58 -18.40 -10.11
CA VAL A 151 7.83 -17.22 -9.68
C VAL A 151 6.86 -16.86 -10.79
N ARG A 152 5.58 -16.72 -10.44
CA ARG A 152 4.54 -16.25 -11.34
C ARG A 152 4.10 -14.85 -10.92
N ALA A 153 4.25 -13.91 -11.83
CA ALA A 153 3.73 -12.55 -11.74
C ALA A 153 2.40 -12.49 -12.49
N SER A 154 1.34 -12.15 -11.76
CA SER A 154 0.01 -11.92 -12.32
C SER A 154 -0.56 -10.61 -11.80
N THR A 155 -1.52 -10.07 -12.52
CA THR A 155 -2.32 -8.96 -12.04
C THR A 155 -3.34 -9.43 -10.99
N SER A 156 -3.65 -8.59 -10.01
CA SER A 156 -4.57 -8.93 -8.92
C SER A 156 -6.02 -9.14 -9.36
N ARG A 157 -6.50 -8.39 -10.36
CA ARG A 157 -7.92 -8.39 -10.75
C ARG A 157 -8.17 -9.23 -11.99
N SER A 158 -7.36 -9.06 -13.02
CA SER A 158 -7.54 -9.80 -14.28
C SER A 158 -6.86 -11.17 -14.28
N GLY A 159 -5.99 -11.45 -13.30
CA GLY A 159 -5.18 -12.68 -13.25
C GLY A 159 -4.25 -12.83 -14.45
N GLN A 160 -4.07 -11.75 -15.21
CA GLN A 160 -3.29 -11.76 -16.44
C GLN A 160 -1.81 -11.86 -16.10
N PRO A 161 -1.05 -12.65 -16.88
CA PRO A 161 0.38 -12.74 -16.69
C PRO A 161 1.06 -11.39 -16.93
N VAL A 162 1.94 -10.98 -16.02
CA VAL A 162 2.72 -9.75 -16.14
C VAL A 162 4.12 -10.09 -16.62
N GLY A 163 4.35 -9.98 -17.92
CA GLY A 163 5.68 -10.11 -18.52
C GLY A 163 6.53 -8.87 -18.36
N GLY A 164 7.85 -9.05 -18.28
CA GLY A 164 8.80 -7.97 -18.08
C GLY A 164 8.91 -7.45 -16.64
N ALA A 165 8.40 -8.20 -15.67
CA ALA A 165 8.57 -7.87 -14.27
C ALA A 165 9.98 -8.23 -13.82
N GLN A 166 10.74 -7.25 -13.32
CA GLN A 166 12.05 -7.48 -12.74
C GLN A 166 11.89 -8.10 -11.36
N VAL A 167 12.26 -9.37 -11.21
CA VAL A 167 12.19 -10.13 -9.97
C VAL A 167 13.58 -10.24 -9.36
N GLN A 168 13.68 -10.01 -8.06
CA GLN A 168 14.89 -10.16 -7.26
C GLN A 168 14.60 -11.08 -6.09
N ILE A 169 15.44 -12.12 -5.94
CA ILE A 169 15.33 -13.10 -4.88
C ILE A 169 16.48 -12.89 -3.90
N LYS A 170 16.12 -12.60 -2.66
CA LYS A 170 17.04 -12.41 -1.54
C LYS A 170 16.79 -13.47 -0.49
N ILE A 171 17.85 -13.90 0.17
CA ILE A 171 17.75 -14.69 1.38
C ILE A 171 18.16 -13.82 2.56
N LEU A 172 17.30 -13.81 3.58
CA LEU A 172 17.58 -13.24 4.87
C LEU A 172 17.79 -14.38 5.86
N SER A 173 18.97 -14.44 6.46
CA SER A 173 19.27 -15.41 7.51
C SER A 173 19.44 -14.69 8.84
N THR A 174 19.17 -15.39 9.94
CA THR A 174 19.45 -14.87 11.29
C THR A 174 20.94 -14.82 11.61
N VAL A 175 21.75 -15.59 10.89
CA VAL A 175 23.20 -15.75 11.15
C VAL A 175 24.08 -15.11 10.07
N ALA A 176 23.50 -14.58 9.00
CA ALA A 176 24.24 -14.00 7.88
C ALA A 176 23.53 -12.76 7.30
N GLU A 177 24.30 -11.86 6.69
CA GLU A 177 23.76 -10.68 6.02
C GLU A 177 22.83 -11.05 4.85
N PRO A 178 21.83 -10.20 4.52
CA PRO A 178 20.94 -10.43 3.39
C PRO A 178 21.74 -10.54 2.08
N ARG A 179 21.54 -11.65 1.35
CA ARG A 179 22.23 -11.89 0.08
C ARG A 179 21.24 -12.09 -1.04
N ILE A 180 21.50 -11.44 -2.17
CA ILE A 180 20.76 -11.69 -3.41
C ILE A 180 21.27 -13.01 -3.98
N VAL A 181 20.38 -14.00 -4.05
CA VAL A 181 20.73 -15.32 -4.61
C VAL A 181 20.45 -15.40 -6.10
N ASN A 182 19.45 -14.69 -6.59
CA ASN A 182 19.18 -14.60 -8.01
C ASN A 182 18.37 -13.35 -8.36
N ALA A 183 18.40 -12.94 -9.62
CA ALA A 183 17.56 -11.90 -10.19
C ALA A 183 17.25 -12.25 -11.65
N GLY A 184 16.04 -11.95 -12.09
CA GLY A 184 15.59 -12.26 -13.44
C GLY A 184 14.39 -11.43 -13.86
N GLU A 185 13.93 -11.64 -15.07
CA GLU A 185 12.78 -10.94 -15.64
C GLU A 185 11.72 -11.97 -16.06
N THR A 186 10.45 -11.74 -15.71
CA THR A 186 9.36 -12.64 -16.10
C THR A 186 9.16 -12.67 -17.61
N ASP A 187 8.87 -13.85 -18.14
CA ASP A 187 8.60 -14.06 -19.56
C ASP A 187 7.24 -13.47 -19.99
N ARG A 188 6.87 -13.62 -21.27
CA ARG A 188 5.56 -13.15 -21.79
C ARG A 188 4.35 -13.79 -21.11
N ASN A 189 4.54 -14.91 -20.43
CA ASN A 189 3.53 -15.61 -19.64
C ASN A 189 3.61 -15.25 -18.15
N GLY A 190 4.36 -14.20 -17.79
CA GLY A 190 4.52 -13.75 -16.41
C GLY A 190 5.24 -14.76 -15.53
N ARG A 191 5.94 -15.74 -16.10
CA ARG A 191 6.63 -16.80 -15.38
C ARG A 191 8.13 -16.54 -15.42
N LEU A 192 8.77 -16.69 -14.28
CA LEU A 192 10.22 -16.67 -14.14
C LEU A 192 10.65 -17.95 -13.46
N GLU A 193 11.42 -18.76 -14.19
CA GLU A 193 12.04 -19.97 -13.66
C GLU A 193 13.51 -19.68 -13.38
N VAL A 194 13.88 -19.72 -12.10
CA VAL A 194 15.24 -19.42 -11.66
C VAL A 194 15.73 -20.48 -10.70
N ALA A 195 16.98 -20.88 -10.90
CA ALA A 195 17.67 -21.75 -9.99
C ALA A 195 18.37 -20.91 -8.92
N ILE A 196 17.98 -21.07 -7.66
CA ILE A 196 18.58 -20.39 -6.52
C ILE A 196 19.58 -21.32 -5.85
N ASP A 197 20.81 -20.85 -5.69
CA ASP A 197 21.83 -21.56 -4.92
C ASP A 197 21.59 -21.26 -3.44
N MET A 198 21.01 -22.22 -2.72
CA MET A 198 20.76 -22.06 -1.29
C MET A 198 22.07 -22.24 -0.53
N PRO A 199 22.53 -21.24 0.24
CA PRO A 199 23.71 -21.42 1.07
C PRO A 199 23.41 -22.43 2.18
N GLU A 200 24.43 -23.18 2.56
CA GLU A 200 24.32 -24.16 3.65
C GLU A 200 24.21 -23.41 4.98
N PHE A 201 23.09 -23.58 5.69
CA PHE A 201 22.89 -22.98 7.00
C PHE A 201 23.18 -24.02 8.08
N ALA A 202 24.27 -23.81 8.84
CA ALA A 202 24.64 -24.72 9.92
C ALA A 202 23.60 -24.76 11.06
N ARG A 203 22.98 -23.60 11.37
CA ARG A 203 21.84 -23.40 12.30
C ARG A 203 21.14 -22.07 12.02
N GLY A 204 19.82 -22.03 12.14
CA GLY A 204 19.00 -20.80 12.11
C GLY A 204 17.86 -20.85 11.10
N THR A 205 16.82 -20.06 11.33
CA THR A 205 15.70 -19.87 10.38
C THR A 205 16.15 -18.94 9.25
N ALA A 206 15.80 -19.28 8.02
CA ALA A 206 16.03 -18.44 6.84
C ALA A 206 14.70 -17.99 6.26
N ALA A 207 14.67 -16.83 5.62
CA ALA A 207 13.52 -16.33 4.90
C ALA A 207 13.91 -15.98 3.47
N LEU A 208 13.17 -16.51 2.51
CA LEU A 208 13.26 -16.14 1.10
C LEU A 208 12.37 -14.93 0.86
N ILE A 209 12.96 -13.82 0.42
CA ILE A 209 12.27 -12.60 0.04
C ILE A 209 12.32 -12.49 -1.48
N ILE A 210 11.16 -12.54 -2.12
CA ILE A 210 11.03 -12.37 -3.57
C ILE A 210 10.32 -11.05 -3.80
N SER A 211 11.05 -10.08 -4.33
CA SER A 211 10.52 -8.76 -4.68
C SER A 211 10.45 -8.65 -6.20
N ALA A 212 9.38 -8.09 -6.74
CA ALA A 212 9.28 -7.79 -8.17
C ALA A 212 8.77 -6.38 -8.44
N VAL A 213 9.25 -5.78 -9.53
CA VAL A 213 8.84 -4.46 -10.01
C VAL A 213 8.48 -4.57 -11.49
N SER A 214 7.30 -4.06 -11.84
CA SER A 214 6.80 -4.03 -13.22
C SER A 214 6.10 -2.70 -13.51
N ILE A 215 5.61 -2.55 -14.74
CA ILE A 215 4.76 -1.42 -15.15
C ILE A 215 3.44 -1.36 -14.37
N VAL A 216 3.00 -2.50 -13.82
CA VAL A 216 1.75 -2.66 -13.08
C VAL A 216 1.92 -2.30 -11.60
N GLY A 217 3.16 -2.32 -11.11
CA GLY A 217 3.47 -1.93 -9.72
C GLY A 217 4.62 -2.73 -9.13
N ARG A 218 4.70 -2.72 -7.80
CA ARG A 218 5.68 -3.52 -7.04
C ARG A 218 4.97 -4.57 -6.21
N ALA A 219 5.58 -5.74 -6.08
CA ALA A 219 5.09 -6.83 -5.26
C ALA A 219 6.25 -7.42 -4.45
N GLU A 220 5.97 -7.90 -3.25
CA GLU A 220 6.95 -8.60 -2.42
C GLU A 220 6.25 -9.74 -1.68
N ILE A 221 6.90 -10.89 -1.66
CA ILE A 221 6.48 -12.05 -0.87
C ILE A 221 7.64 -12.54 -0.03
N LYS A 222 7.31 -13.05 1.16
CA LYS A 222 8.26 -13.59 2.12
C LYS A 222 7.84 -15.02 2.43
N SER A 223 8.72 -15.96 2.14
CA SER A 223 8.54 -17.37 2.51
C SER A 223 9.53 -17.72 3.61
N LEU A 224 9.05 -18.35 4.67
CA LEU A 224 9.91 -18.87 5.74
C LEU A 224 10.38 -20.27 5.33
N LEU A 225 11.67 -20.53 5.53
CA LEU A 225 12.35 -21.79 5.25
C LEU A 225 12.80 -22.46 6.55
#